data_AF-A0A3D4A5N6-F1
#
_entry.id   AF-A0A3D4A5N6-F1
#
_cell.length_a   1.000
_cell.length_b   1.000
_cell.length_c   1.000
_cell.angle_alpha   90.00
_cell.angle_beta   90.00
_cell.angle_gamma   90.00
#
_symmetry.space_group_name_H-M   'P 1'
#
loop_
_entity.id
_entity.type
_entity.pdbx_description
1 polymer ?
#
loop_
_entity_poly.entity_id
_entity_poly.type
_entity_poly.pdbx_seq_one_letter_code
_entity_poly.pdbx_strand_id
1 'polypeptide(L)'
;RSKLQMSPLVGRWDHVVNGKDHYDIFFEVTGELTGTAGDARWLRKSKSALTLRWLDPNAPNGAWVDEVQLSADGKRYFGKNQNGVTIEGKRVPN
;
A
#
# COMPACT_ATOMS: atom_id res chain seq x y z
N ARG A 1 4.33 -24.36 -17.27
CA ARG A 1 3.37 -23.23 -17.28
C ARG A 1 3.28 -22.66 -15.87
N SER A 2 3.92 -21.53 -15.61
CA SER A 2 3.87 -20.85 -14.31
C SER A 2 2.49 -20.21 -14.16
N LYS A 3 1.64 -20.72 -13.27
CA LYS A 3 0.44 -19.97 -12.84
C LYS A 3 0.96 -18.67 -12.22
N LEU A 4 0.65 -17.52 -12.81
CA LEU A 4 0.78 -16.24 -12.13
C LEU A 4 -0.11 -16.32 -10.90
N GLN A 5 0.47 -16.67 -9.77
CA GLN A 5 -0.26 -16.75 -8.51
C GLN A 5 -0.51 -15.32 -8.09
N MET A 6 -1.73 -14.84 -8.34
CA MET A 6 -2.16 -13.51 -7.94
C MET A 6 -1.91 -13.34 -6.43
N SER A 7 -1.26 -12.24 -6.06
CA SER A 7 -1.03 -11.93 -4.66
C SER A 7 -2.38 -11.88 -3.94
N PRO A 8 -2.51 -12.49 -2.75
CA PRO A 8 -3.75 -12.42 -1.99
C PRO A 8 -4.09 -10.99 -1.56
N LEU A 9 -3.19 -10.02 -1.74
CA LEU A 9 -3.39 -8.61 -1.41
C LEU A 9 -4.16 -7.83 -2.48
N VAL A 10 -4.30 -8.37 -3.70
CA VAL A 10 -5.00 -7.69 -4.80
C VAL A 10 -6.44 -7.38 -4.40
N GLY A 11 -6.89 -6.17 -4.73
CA GLY A 11 -8.25 -5.68 -4.44
C GLY A 11 -8.27 -4.37 -3.66
N ARG A 12 -9.44 -4.05 -3.09
CA ARG A 12 -9.75 -2.77 -2.45
C ARG A 12 -9.25 -2.67 -1.01
N TRP A 13 -8.72 -1.52 -0.64
CA TRP A 13 -8.20 -1.19 0.68
C TRP A 13 -8.60 0.23 1.08
N ASP A 14 -9.00 0.38 2.35
CA ASP A 14 -9.06 1.67 3.02
C ASP A 14 -7.64 1.96 3.55
N HIS A 15 -7.01 3.01 3.02
CA HIS A 15 -5.68 3.47 3.38
C HIS A 15 -5.79 4.75 4.19
N VAL A 16 -5.17 4.77 5.37
CA VAL A 16 -5.29 5.87 6.32
C VAL A 16 -3.91 6.47 6.58
N VAL A 17 -3.80 7.77 6.32
CA VAL A 17 -2.60 8.55 6.61
C VAL A 17 -2.84 9.37 7.88
N ASN A 18 -1.92 9.24 8.84
CA ASN A 18 -1.94 9.99 10.09
C ASN A 18 -3.25 9.86 10.91
N GLY A 19 -3.96 8.74 10.76
CA GLY A 19 -5.25 8.48 11.42
C GLY A 19 -6.40 9.40 11.02
N LYS A 20 -6.27 10.14 9.92
CA LYS A 20 -7.26 11.16 9.51
C LYS A 20 -7.64 11.08 8.04
N ASP A 21 -6.65 10.99 7.17
CA ASP A 21 -6.90 11.08 5.73
C ASP A 21 -7.13 9.67 5.17
N HIS A 22 -8.37 9.42 4.73
CA HIS A 22 -8.80 8.14 4.20
C HIS A 22 -8.76 8.15 2.67
N TYR A 23 -8.17 7.11 2.11
CA TYR A 23 -8.08 6.90 0.67
C TYR A 23 -8.58 5.51 0.33
N ASP A 24 -9.50 5.45 -0.62
CA ASP A 24 -9.96 4.19 -1.19
C ASP A 24 -9.04 3.79 -2.33
N ILE A 25 -8.19 2.79 -2.08
CA ILE A 25 -7.12 2.39 -3.01
C ILE A 25 -7.24 0.95 -3.44
N PHE A 26 -6.73 0.64 -4.62
CA PHE A 26 -6.74 -0.70 -5.18
C PHE A 26 -5.33 -1.19 -5.42
N PHE A 27 -5.03 -2.37 -4.89
CA PHE A 27 -3.79 -3.06 -5.17
C PHE A 27 -3.99 -3.86 -6.45
N GLU A 28 -3.40 -3.39 -7.54
CA GLU A 28 -3.54 -4.03 -8.84
C GLU A 28 -2.58 -5.22 -8.98
N VAL A 29 -2.96 -6.22 -9.79
CA VAL A 29 -2.12 -7.39 -10.08
C VAL A 29 -0.77 -7.02 -10.71
N THR A 30 -0.70 -5.86 -11.36
CA THR A 30 0.50 -5.30 -11.99
C THR A 30 1.51 -4.76 -10.98
N GLY A 31 1.11 -4.57 -9.71
CA GLY A 31 1.90 -3.85 -8.71
C GLY A 31 1.63 -2.35 -8.66
N GLU A 32 0.62 -1.86 -9.38
CA GLU A 32 0.16 -0.47 -9.32
C GLU A 32 -0.84 -0.25 -8.19
N LEU A 33 -0.86 0.97 -7.66
CA LEU A 33 -1.89 1.45 -6.75
C LEU A 33 -2.77 2.43 -7.52
N THR A 34 -4.07 2.14 -7.60
CA THR A 34 -5.08 3.02 -8.22
C THR A 34 -6.10 3.47 -7.18
N GLY A 35 -7.02 4.36 -7.55
CA GLY A 35 -8.01 4.96 -6.64
C GLY A 35 -7.58 6.30 -6.03
N THR A 36 -6.31 6.67 -6.20
CA THR A 36 -5.79 8.02 -5.92
C THR A 36 -5.28 8.68 -7.20
N ALA A 37 -5.04 9.99 -7.15
CA ALA A 37 -4.38 10.71 -8.23
C ALA A 37 -2.86 10.46 -8.20
N GLY A 38 -2.25 10.31 -9.38
CA GLY A 38 -0.81 10.19 -9.55
C GLY A 38 -0.31 8.75 -9.70
N ASP A 39 1.00 8.63 -9.92
CA ASP A 39 1.66 7.34 -10.14
C ASP A 39 2.04 6.70 -8.81
N ALA A 40 1.44 5.55 -8.50
CA ALA A 40 1.70 4.84 -7.27
C ALA A 40 1.85 3.34 -7.49
N ARG A 41 2.69 2.70 -6.66
CA ARG A 41 3.04 1.27 -6.77
C ARG A 41 3.17 0.63 -5.41
N TRP A 42 2.90 -0.68 -5.37
CA TRP A 42 3.09 -1.51 -4.19
C TRP A 42 4.02 -2.68 -4.50
N LEU A 43 4.82 -3.07 -3.50
CA LEU A 43 5.73 -4.20 -3.60
C LEU A 43 5.74 -4.98 -2.30
N ARG A 44 5.36 -6.25 -2.37
CA ARG A 44 5.48 -7.16 -1.23
C ARG A 44 6.93 -7.66 -1.12
N LYS A 45 7.64 -7.24 -0.07
CA LYS A 45 9.03 -7.62 0.20
C LYS A 45 9.14 -9.01 0.85
N SER A 46 8.16 -9.38 1.67
CA SER A 46 8.10 -10.69 2.34
C SER A 46 6.66 -11.08 2.69
N LYS A 47 6.46 -12.17 3.45
CA LYS A 47 5.13 -12.54 3.93
C LYS A 47 4.48 -11.45 4.79
N SER A 48 5.27 -10.73 5.58
CA SER A 48 4.79 -9.69 6.48
C SER A 48 5.20 -8.28 6.08
N ALA A 49 6.12 -8.08 5.13
CA ALA A 49 6.60 -6.74 4.77
C ALA A 49 6.08 -6.28 3.40
N LEU A 50 5.63 -5.03 3.33
CA LEU A 50 5.06 -4.37 2.17
C LEU A 50 5.62 -2.95 2.07
N THR A 51 5.95 -2.53 0.85
CA THR A 51 6.35 -1.15 0.55
C THR A 51 5.32 -0.53 -0.37
N LEU A 52 4.81 0.64 -0.03
CA LEU A 52 3.99 1.48 -0.91
C LEU A 52 4.83 2.67 -1.35
N ARG A 53 4.77 3.03 -2.64
CA ARG A 53 5.49 4.16 -3.19
C ARG A 53 4.53 5.04 -3.97
N TRP A 54 4.45 6.31 -3.59
CA TRP A 54 3.60 7.32 -4.20
C TRP A 54 4.48 8.41 -4.79
N LEU A 55 4.42 8.61 -6.11
CA LEU A 55 5.19 9.67 -6.74
C LEU A 55 4.56 11.03 -6.39
N ASP A 56 5.35 11.90 -5.79
CA ASP A 56 4.91 13.25 -5.41
C ASP A 56 6.12 14.19 -5.44
N PRO A 57 6.09 15.29 -6.21
CA PRO A 57 7.21 16.22 -6.29
C PRO A 57 7.54 16.91 -4.95
N ASN A 58 6.60 16.94 -4.00
CA ASN A 58 6.78 17.51 -2.67
C ASN A 58 7.31 16.49 -1.65
N ALA A 59 7.41 15.22 -2.02
CA ALA A 59 7.95 14.19 -1.14
C ALA A 59 9.49 14.21 -1.13
N PRO A 60 10.13 13.79 -0.02
CA PRO A 60 11.56 13.50 0.01
C PRO A 60 11.95 12.58 -1.16
N ASN A 61 12.95 13.00 -1.95
CA ASN A 61 13.43 12.28 -3.15
C ASN A 61 12.36 12.06 -4.24
N GLY A 62 11.29 12.86 -4.26
CA GLY A 62 10.24 12.81 -5.28
C GLY A 62 9.24 11.65 -5.14
N ALA A 63 9.26 10.91 -4.02
CA ALA A 63 8.24 9.92 -3.73
C ALA A 63 8.03 9.70 -2.22
N TRP A 64 6.77 9.59 -1.79
CA TRP A 64 6.43 9.02 -0.49
C TRP A 64 6.67 7.51 -0.53
N VAL A 65 7.35 6.99 0.49
CA VAL A 65 7.67 5.57 0.64
C VAL A 65 7.16 5.12 2.01
N ASP A 66 6.13 4.29 1.99
CA ASP A 66 5.57 3.71 3.20
C ASP A 66 6.16 2.33 3.40
N GLU A 67 6.78 2.11 4.56
CA GLU A 67 7.26 0.80 4.99
C GLU A 67 6.28 0.24 6.02
N VAL A 68 5.50 -0.76 5.60
CA VAL A 68 4.39 -1.29 6.41
C VAL A 68 4.51 -2.79 6.62
N GLN A 69 4.04 -3.23 7.78
CA GLN A 69 3.91 -4.64 8.14
C GLN A 69 2.47 -5.09 7.95
N LEU A 70 2.28 -6.18 7.22
CA LEU A 70 1.03 -6.90 7.06
C LEU A 70 0.73 -7.72 8.31
N SER A 71 -0.54 -7.72 8.72
CA SER A 71 -1.04 -8.64 9.73
C SER A 71 -0.97 -10.10 9.26
N ALA A 72 -0.96 -11.04 10.20
CA ALA A 72 -0.87 -12.47 9.91
C ALA A 72 -2.00 -12.98 8.98
N ASP A 73 -3.19 -12.37 9.06
CA ASP A 73 -4.34 -12.67 8.21
C ASP A 73 -4.29 -11.98 6.83
N GLY A 74 -3.31 -11.10 6.59
CA GLY A 74 -3.16 -10.33 5.36
C GLY A 74 -4.30 -9.36 5.07
N LYS A 75 -5.09 -8.97 6.10
CA LYS A 75 -6.23 -8.05 5.96
C LYS A 75 -5.95 -6.64 6.47
N ARG A 76 -4.82 -6.42 7.13
CA ARG A 76 -4.39 -5.11 7.60
C ARG A 76 -2.92 -4.90 7.33
N TYR A 77 -2.50 -3.65 7.24
CA TYR A 77 -1.11 -3.26 7.35
C TYR A 77 -0.95 -2.04 8.24
N PHE A 78 0.24 -1.91 8.83
CA PHE A 78 0.60 -0.80 9.70
C PHE A 78 2.08 -0.47 9.57
N GLY A 79 2.43 0.81 9.54
CA GLY A 79 3.82 1.23 9.49
C GLY A 79 3.94 2.75 9.42
N LYS A 80 5.01 3.21 8.78
CA LYS A 80 5.31 4.64 8.68
C LYS A 80 5.92 4.97 7.33
N ASN A 81 5.78 6.23 6.94
CA ASN A 81 6.55 6.78 5.83
C ASN A 81 7.90 7.35 6.30
N GLN A 82 8.70 7.86 5.36
CA GLN A 82 10.02 8.42 5.66
C GLN A 82 10.04 9.62 6.63
N ASN A 83 8.90 10.29 6.84
CA ASN A 83 8.77 11.40 7.79
C ASN A 83 8.25 10.93 9.17
N GLY A 84 8.09 9.62 9.37
CA GLY A 84 7.56 9.05 10.59
C GLY A 84 6.03 9.17 10.74
N VAL A 85 5.32 9.61 9.68
CA VAL A 85 3.85 9.66 9.66
C VAL A 85 3.32 8.23 9.68
N THR A 86 2.36 7.97 10.57
CA THR A 86 1.70 6.66 10.67
C THR A 86 0.87 6.37 9.44
N ILE A 87 1.03 5.16 8.93
CA ILE A 87 0.30 4.62 7.78
C ILE A 87 -0.41 3.35 8.21
N GLU A 88 -1.71 3.30 7.94
CA GLU A 88 -2.54 2.14 8.24
C GLU A 88 -3.31 1.74 6.99
N GLY A 89 -3.70 0.49 6.92
CA GLY A 89 -4.72 0.13 5.94
C GLY A 89 -5.42 -1.16 6.26
N LYS A 90 -6.63 -1.27 5.73
CA LYS A 90 -7.56 -2.37 5.98
C LYS A 90 -8.20 -2.81 4.68
N ARG A 91 -8.20 -4.12 4.45
CA ARG A 91 -8.88 -4.75 3.33
C ARG A 91 -10.37 -4.45 3.43
N VAL A 92 -10.95 -3.92 2.36
CA VAL A 92 -12.39 -3.73 2.23
C VAL A 92 -12.95 -4.96 1.51
N PRO A 93 -13.79 -5.78 2.16
CA PRO A 93 -14.48 -6.87 1.47
C PRO A 93 -15.45 -6.28 0.44
N ASN A 94 -15.51 -6.91 -0.74
CA ASN A 94 -16.56 -6.64 -1.72
C ASN A 94 -17.93 -7.10 -1.22
#